data_AF-A0A7V4XDA4-F1
#
_entry.id   AF-A0A7V4XDA4-F1
#
_cell.length_a   1.000
_cell.length_b   1.000
_cell.length_c   1.000
_cell.angle_alpha   90.00
_cell.angle_beta   90.00
_cell.angle_gamma   90.00
#
_symmetry.space_group_name_H-M   'P 1'
#
loop_
_entity.id
_entity.type
_entity.pdbx_description
1 polymer ?
#
loop_
_entity_poly.entity_id
_entity_poly.type
_entity_poly.pdbx_seq_one_letter_code
_entity_poly.pdbx_strand_id
1 'polypeptide(L)'
;MKKIRTIVLVVLAVLLISSAAFATMAWYKMFNETYKPKPGTALANAKCAICHTTPTAKAGELNPYGKSLKGKPISAASLKSVENQDADKDGFSNIAEIKAGTLPGDPKSKPAGKPKK
;
A
#
# COMPACT_ATOMS: atom_id res chain seq x y z
N MET A 1 2.72 35.75 -30.51
CA MET A 1 3.00 34.31 -30.74
C MET A 1 3.93 33.65 -29.72
N LYS A 2 5.04 34.27 -29.28
CA LYS A 2 5.93 33.68 -28.26
C LYS A 2 5.23 33.41 -26.91
N LYS A 3 4.45 34.37 -26.40
CA LYS A 3 3.72 34.24 -25.12
C LYS A 3 2.66 33.12 -25.11
N ILE A 4 1.96 32.92 -26.24
CA ILE A 4 0.94 31.86 -26.39
C ILE A 4 1.61 30.47 -26.43
N ARG A 5 2.75 30.33 -27.12
CA ARG A 5 3.54 29.07 -27.11
C ARG A 5 4.06 28.74 -25.71
N THR A 6 4.51 29.73 -24.94
CA THR A 6 4.93 29.53 -23.55
C THR A 6 3.79 29.08 -22.65
N ILE A 7 2.59 29.66 -22.79
CA ILE A 7 1.40 29.26 -22.00
C ILE A 7 0.98 27.82 -22.34
N VAL A 8 0.94 27.46 -23.63
CA VAL A 8 0.58 26.09 -24.05
C VAL A 8 1.58 25.05 -23.53
N LEU A 9 2.89 25.37 -23.53
CA LEU A 9 3.91 24.47 -22.99
C LEU A 9 3.82 24.31 -21.47
N VAL A 10 3.44 25.35 -20.73
CA VAL A 10 3.24 25.27 -19.27
C VAL A 10 2.00 24.44 -18.94
N VAL A 11 0.89 24.59 -19.68
CA VAL A 11 -0.34 23.81 -19.46
C VAL A 11 -0.12 22.32 -19.76
N LEU A 12 0.61 21.99 -20.83
CA LEU A 12 0.97 20.60 -21.17
C LEU A 12 1.89 19.95 -20.13
N ALA A 13 2.84 20.71 -19.56
CA ALA A 13 3.72 20.21 -18.50
C ALA A 13 2.96 19.93 -17.19
N VAL A 14 1.95 20.74 -16.84
CA VAL A 14 1.11 20.53 -15.64
C VAL A 14 0.23 19.28 -15.77
N LEU A 15 -0.27 18.96 -16.97
CA LEU A 15 -1.10 17.77 -17.22
C LEU A 15 -0.33 16.44 -17.10
N LEU A 16 0.98 16.42 -17.33
CA LEU A 16 1.80 15.20 -17.27
C LEU A 16 2.21 14.80 -15.85
N ILE A 17 2.16 15.72 -14.88
CA ILE A 17 2.59 15.48 -13.49
C ILE A 17 1.52 14.73 -12.67
N SER A 18 0.29 14.61 -13.18
CA SER A 18 -0.83 14.07 -12.40
C SER A 18 -0.89 12.54 -12.31
N SER A 19 -0.21 11.79 -13.18
CA SER A 19 -0.41 10.33 -13.30
C SER A 19 0.09 9.50 -12.10
N ALA A 20 1.19 9.91 -11.46
CA ALA A 20 1.77 9.16 -10.34
C ALA A 20 0.93 9.23 -9.05
N ALA A 21 0.14 10.29 -8.87
CA ALA A 21 -0.74 10.45 -7.71
C ALA A 21 -1.96 9.52 -7.74
N PHE A 22 -2.37 9.01 -8.91
CA PHE A 22 -3.57 8.17 -9.05
C PHE A 22 -3.31 6.69 -8.74
N ALA A 23 -2.09 6.18 -8.94
CA ALA A 23 -1.79 4.75 -8.81
C ALA A 23 -1.77 4.25 -7.34
N THR A 24 -1.43 5.10 -6.37
CA THR A 24 -1.36 4.75 -4.94
C THR A 24 -2.76 4.62 -4.31
N MET A 25 -3.74 5.40 -4.77
CA MET A 25 -5.11 5.32 -4.29
C MET A 25 -5.83 4.05 -4.74
N ALA A 26 -5.50 3.50 -5.92
CA ALA A 26 -6.11 2.29 -6.44
C ALA A 26 -5.75 1.05 -5.59
N TRP A 27 -4.49 0.92 -5.16
CA TRP A 27 -4.08 -0.15 -4.23
C TRP A 27 -4.77 -0.04 -2.88
N TYR A 28 -4.82 1.17 -2.30
CA TYR A 28 -5.49 1.38 -1.02
C TYR A 28 -6.99 1.05 -1.10
N LYS A 29 -7.67 1.49 -2.15
CA LYS A 29 -9.07 1.14 -2.41
C LYS A 29 -9.24 -0.37 -2.53
N MET A 30 -8.40 -1.02 -3.35
CA MET A 30 -8.49 -2.46 -3.55
C MET A 30 -8.25 -3.25 -2.26
N PHE A 31 -7.31 -2.80 -1.42
CA PHE A 31 -7.05 -3.39 -0.11
C PHE A 31 -8.28 -3.30 0.80
N ASN A 32 -8.89 -2.11 0.91
CA ASN A 32 -10.07 -1.90 1.75
C ASN A 32 -11.29 -2.69 1.26
N GLU A 33 -11.49 -2.78 -0.06
CA GLU A 33 -12.58 -3.58 -0.64
C GLU A 33 -12.37 -5.08 -0.39
N THR A 34 -11.12 -5.56 -0.48
CA THR A 34 -10.80 -6.99 -0.31
C THR A 34 -10.88 -7.43 1.15
N TYR A 35 -10.35 -6.64 2.08
CA TYR A 35 -10.15 -7.07 3.47
C TYR A 35 -11.07 -6.41 4.49
N LYS A 36 -11.67 -5.27 4.16
CA LYS A 36 -12.56 -4.50 5.04
C LYS A 36 -11.99 -4.36 6.48
N PRO A 37 -10.84 -3.69 6.64
CA PRO A 37 -10.17 -3.58 7.94
C PRO A 37 -11.12 -3.10 9.04
N LYS A 38 -11.07 -3.76 10.20
CA LYS A 38 -11.91 -3.39 11.34
C LYS A 38 -11.53 -1.98 11.85
N PRO A 39 -12.50 -1.06 12.02
CA PRO A 39 -12.23 0.25 12.59
C PRO A 39 -11.54 0.17 13.96
N GLY A 40 -10.67 1.13 14.26
CA GLY A 40 -9.95 1.20 15.54
C GLY A 40 -8.70 0.31 15.64
N THR A 41 -8.36 -0.44 14.59
CA THR A 41 -7.13 -1.24 14.53
C THR A 41 -5.95 -0.45 13.96
N ALA A 42 -4.72 -0.91 14.20
CA ALA A 42 -3.52 -0.33 13.59
C ALA A 42 -3.63 -0.34 12.05
N LEU A 43 -4.12 -1.45 11.50
CA LEU A 43 -4.34 -1.62 10.07
C LEU A 43 -5.31 -0.59 9.48
N ALA A 44 -6.45 -0.35 10.13
CA ALA A 44 -7.43 0.63 9.65
C ALA A 44 -6.89 2.07 9.66
N ASN A 45 -5.96 2.37 10.57
CA ASN A 45 -5.37 3.71 10.71
C ASN A 45 -4.14 3.94 9.83
N ALA A 46 -3.53 2.87 9.29
CA ALA A 46 -2.24 2.94 8.62
C ALA A 46 -2.26 3.61 7.24
N LYS A 47 -3.40 3.61 6.51
CA LYS A 47 -3.52 4.23 5.18
C LYS A 47 -2.41 3.77 4.23
N CYS A 48 -1.51 4.68 3.80
CA CYS A 48 -0.37 4.36 2.94
C CYS A 48 0.69 3.50 3.64
N ALA A 49 0.77 3.56 4.97
CA ALA A 49 1.74 2.80 5.75
C ALA A 49 1.48 1.28 5.74
N ILE A 50 0.36 0.82 5.19
CA ILE A 50 0.11 -0.60 4.93
C ILE A 50 1.18 -1.16 3.98
N CYS A 51 1.62 -0.39 2.98
CA CYS A 51 2.59 -0.83 1.97
C CYS A 51 3.88 -0.01 1.93
N HIS A 52 3.93 1.17 2.55
CA HIS A 52 5.07 2.08 2.52
C HIS A 52 5.67 2.26 3.91
N THR A 53 6.99 2.47 3.99
CA THR A 53 7.69 2.78 5.24
C THR A 53 7.40 4.19 5.75
N THR A 54 6.96 5.09 4.86
CA THR A 54 6.57 6.46 5.20
C THR A 54 5.13 6.71 4.76
N PRO A 55 4.28 7.34 5.61
CA PRO A 55 2.86 7.51 5.35
C PRO A 55 2.56 8.69 4.40
N THR A 56 3.42 8.94 3.42
CA THR A 56 3.26 10.05 2.47
C THR A 56 2.67 9.56 1.14
N ALA A 57 1.92 10.41 0.45
CA ALA A 57 1.32 10.09 -0.84
C ALA A 57 2.33 10.06 -2.01
N LYS A 58 3.57 10.53 -1.79
CA LYS A 58 4.68 10.31 -2.72
C LYS A 58 5.10 8.85 -2.63
N ALA A 59 5.56 8.27 -3.74
CA ALA A 59 6.12 6.93 -3.80
C ALA A 59 7.35 6.79 -2.89
N GLY A 60 7.10 6.66 -1.59
CA GLY A 60 8.09 6.37 -0.57
C GLY A 60 8.54 4.91 -0.68
N GLU A 61 9.60 4.57 0.04
CA GLU A 61 10.11 3.21 0.07
C GLU A 61 9.01 2.23 0.50
N LEU A 62 8.94 1.08 -0.17
CA LEU A 62 7.99 0.02 0.17
C LEU A 62 8.46 -0.68 1.45
N ASN A 63 7.53 -0.94 2.35
CA ASN A 63 7.76 -1.88 3.44
C ASN A 63 7.84 -3.32 2.88
N PRO A 64 8.20 -4.34 3.68
CA PRO A 64 8.29 -5.71 3.21
C PRO A 64 7.00 -6.23 2.53
N TYR A 65 5.81 -5.93 3.08
CA TYR A 65 4.53 -6.27 2.45
C TYR A 65 4.34 -5.63 1.07
N GLY A 66 4.62 -4.33 0.96
CA GLY A 66 4.57 -3.60 -0.31
C GLY A 66 5.56 -4.15 -1.34
N LYS A 67 6.74 -4.62 -0.89
CA LYS A 67 7.72 -5.30 -1.75
C LYS A 67 7.16 -6.62 -2.30
N SER A 68 6.39 -7.38 -1.53
CA SER A 68 5.71 -8.59 -2.00
C SER A 68 4.64 -8.32 -3.08
N LEU A 69 4.07 -7.10 -3.09
CA LEU A 69 3.10 -6.67 -4.11
C LEU A 69 3.74 -5.99 -5.33
N LYS A 70 5.02 -5.63 -5.26
CA LYS A 70 5.72 -4.89 -6.32
C LYS A 70 5.69 -5.67 -7.64
N GLY A 71 5.26 -5.01 -8.72
CA GLY A 71 5.17 -5.60 -10.06
C GLY A 71 3.93 -6.46 -10.31
N LYS A 72 3.07 -6.68 -9.30
CA LYS A 72 1.78 -7.35 -9.48
C LYS A 72 0.71 -6.36 -9.96
N PRO A 73 -0.30 -6.82 -10.73
CA PRO A 73 -1.42 -5.97 -11.13
C PRO A 73 -2.34 -5.63 -9.95
N ILE A 74 -2.93 -4.43 -9.95
CA ILE A 74 -3.87 -4.00 -8.91
C ILE A 74 -5.13 -4.87 -8.98
N SER A 75 -5.25 -5.84 -8.07
CA SER A 75 -6.33 -6.83 -8.07
C SER A 75 -6.42 -7.54 -6.71
N ALA A 76 -7.63 -8.00 -6.37
CA ALA A 76 -7.83 -8.86 -5.21
C ALA A 76 -7.00 -10.16 -5.30
N ALA A 77 -6.83 -10.72 -6.50
CA ALA A 77 -6.00 -11.89 -6.72
C ALA A 77 -4.52 -11.64 -6.35
N SER A 78 -3.99 -10.45 -6.64
CA SER A 78 -2.61 -10.10 -6.29
C SER A 78 -2.43 -9.93 -4.78
N LEU A 79 -3.40 -9.32 -4.09
CA LEU A 79 -3.44 -9.25 -2.63
C LEU A 79 -3.49 -10.65 -2.01
N LYS A 80 -4.36 -11.53 -2.53
CA LYS A 80 -4.50 -12.92 -2.08
C LYS A 80 -3.25 -13.76 -2.32
N SER A 81 -2.52 -13.49 -3.41
CA SER A 81 -1.31 -14.25 -3.77
C SER A 81 -0.17 -14.14 -2.75
N VAL A 82 -0.24 -13.15 -1.84
CA VAL A 82 0.78 -12.94 -0.80
C VAL A 82 0.24 -13.24 0.61
N GLU A 83 -1.00 -13.70 0.76
CA GLU A 83 -1.64 -13.92 2.09
C GLU A 83 -0.86 -14.88 2.99
N ASN A 84 -0.27 -15.93 2.41
CA ASN A 84 0.45 -16.97 3.14
C ASN A 84 1.93 -16.63 3.39
N GLN A 85 2.42 -15.49 2.89
CA GLN A 85 3.78 -15.05 3.16
C GLN A 85 3.84 -14.40 4.55
N ASP A 86 4.97 -14.56 5.22
CA ASP A 86 5.38 -13.75 6.37
C ASP A 86 6.36 -12.70 5.83
N ALA A 87 5.84 -11.52 5.45
CA ALA A 87 6.62 -10.56 4.68
C ALA A 87 7.67 -9.85 5.53
N ASP A 88 7.36 -9.56 6.81
CA ASP A 88 8.26 -8.87 7.73
C ASP A 88 9.05 -9.79 8.67
N LYS A 89 8.81 -11.10 8.58
CA LYS A 89 9.54 -12.17 9.27
C LYS A 89 9.32 -12.16 10.78
N ASP A 90 8.12 -11.77 11.22
CA ASP A 90 7.73 -11.76 12.62
C ASP A 90 7.13 -13.09 13.12
N GLY A 91 6.93 -14.03 12.20
CA GLY A 91 6.37 -15.36 12.44
C GLY A 91 4.86 -15.48 12.20
N PHE A 92 4.19 -14.44 11.69
CA PHE A 92 2.80 -14.47 11.29
C PHE A 92 2.67 -14.26 9.79
N SER A 93 1.67 -14.92 9.18
CA SER A 93 1.39 -14.67 7.78
C SER A 93 0.63 -13.35 7.62
N ASN A 94 0.80 -12.70 6.45
CA ASN A 94 0.13 -11.45 6.12
C ASN A 94 -1.38 -11.51 6.38
N ILE A 95 -2.05 -12.63 6.06
CA ILE A 95 -3.49 -12.78 6.31
C ILE A 95 -3.83 -12.93 7.79
N ALA A 96 -2.95 -13.52 8.61
CA ALA A 96 -3.15 -13.60 10.05
C ALA A 96 -3.11 -12.21 10.67
N GLU A 97 -2.15 -11.39 10.26
CA GLU A 97 -2.00 -10.00 10.68
C GLU A 97 -3.16 -9.12 10.23
N ILE A 98 -3.53 -9.21 8.95
CA ILE A 98 -4.67 -8.46 8.40
C ILE A 98 -5.96 -8.76 9.17
N LYS A 99 -6.21 -10.03 9.50
CA LYS A 99 -7.38 -10.45 10.30
C LYS A 99 -7.30 -9.99 11.76
N ALA A 100 -6.09 -9.91 12.32
CA ALA A 100 -5.84 -9.39 13.66
C ALA A 100 -5.87 -7.86 13.73
N GLY A 101 -5.83 -7.18 12.58
CA GLY A 101 -5.79 -5.72 12.50
C GLY A 101 -4.39 -5.13 12.73
N THR A 102 -3.35 -5.94 12.52
CA THR A 102 -1.94 -5.53 12.59
C THR A 102 -1.36 -5.31 11.19
N LEU A 103 -0.11 -4.84 11.09
CA LEU A 103 0.47 -4.38 9.83
C LEU A 103 1.43 -5.41 9.23
N PRO A 104 1.10 -6.01 8.07
CA PRO A 104 1.88 -7.12 7.49
C PRO A 104 3.29 -6.78 6.99
N GLY A 105 3.72 -5.54 7.19
CA GLY A 105 5.04 -5.05 6.79
C GLY A 105 5.77 -4.35 7.95
N ASP A 106 5.30 -4.52 9.18
CA ASP A 106 5.92 -3.95 10.37
C ASP A 106 6.06 -5.03 11.46
N PRO A 107 7.28 -5.55 11.72
CA PRO A 107 7.47 -6.67 12.64
C PRO A 107 7.22 -6.29 14.11
N LYS A 108 6.96 -5.01 14.39
CA LYS A 108 6.52 -4.51 15.71
C LYS A 108 4.99 -4.49 15.84
N SER A 109 4.26 -4.56 14.74
CA SER A 109 2.80 -4.59 14.68
C SER A 109 2.32 -6.02 14.44
N LYS A 110 2.20 -6.81 15.51
CA LYS A 110 1.94 -8.24 15.38
C LYS A 110 0.79 -8.77 16.23
N PRO A 111 0.14 -9.87 15.82
CA PRO A 111 -0.90 -10.51 16.60
C PRO A 111 -0.41 -10.94 17.99
N ALA A 112 -1.32 -10.96 18.96
CA ALA A 112 -1.03 -11.57 20.25
C ALA A 112 -0.94 -13.11 20.13
N GLY A 113 0.00 -13.72 20.85
CA GLY A 113 0.17 -15.17 20.91
C GLY A 113 1.48 -15.67 20.32
N LYS A 114 1.59 -16.99 20.14
CA LYS A 114 2.77 -17.63 19.55
C LYS A 114 2.65 -17.66 18.02
N PRO A 115 3.74 -17.39 17.27
CA PRO A 115 3.82 -17.60 15.83
C PRO A 115 3.29 -18.97 15.42
N LYS A 116 2.53 -19.03 14.32
CA LYS A 116 2.13 -20.30 13.73
C LYS A 116 3.29 -20.80 12.87
N LYS A 117 4.10 -21.70 13.43
CA LYS A 117 5.13 -22.44 12.68
C LYS A 117 4.54 -23.20 11.51
#